data_AF-A0A2N3AHM0-F1
#
_entry.id   AF-A0A2N3AHM0-F1
#
_cell.length_a   1.000
_cell.length_b   1.000
_cell.length_c   1.000
_cell.angle_alpha   90.00
_cell.angle_beta   90.00
_cell.angle_gamma   90.00
#
_symmetry.space_group_name_H-M   'P 1'
#
loop_
_entity.id
_entity.type
_entity.pdbx_description
1 polymer ?
#
loop_
_entity_poly.entity_id
_entity_poly.type
_entity_poly.pdbx_seq_one_letter_code
_entity_poly.pdbx_strand_id
1 'polypeptide(L)' 'MTKEVSIVDLVKVIRSKNAGPFELTFDIIFKDKETYEKVKK' A
#
# COMPACT_ATOMS: atom_id res chain seq x y z
N MET A 1 19.91 4.71 10.98
CA MET A 1 19.88 4.80 9.50
C MET A 1 18.54 4.28 9.05
N THR A 2 17.75 5.09 8.35
CA THR A 2 16.52 4.62 7.70
C THR A 2 16.89 3.95 6.38
N LYS A 3 16.39 2.73 6.18
CA LYS A 3 16.58 1.99 4.93
C LYS A 3 15.33 2.18 4.08
N GLU A 4 15.51 2.58 2.82
CA GLU A 4 14.42 2.57 1.84
C GLU A 4 14.05 1.13 1.50
N VAL A 5 12.75 0.85 1.43
CA VAL A 5 12.19 -0.47 1.11
C VAL A 5 11.09 -0.26 0.07
N SER A 6 11.01 -1.15 -0.92
CA SER A 6 9.93 -1.09 -1.91
C SER A 6 8.60 -1.43 -1.25
N ILE A 7 7.55 -0.68 -1.57
CA ILE A 7 6.19 -0.96 -1.10
C ILE A 7 5.72 -2.36 -1.52
N VAL A 8 6.19 -2.85 -2.68
CA VAL A 8 5.85 -4.18 -3.22
C VAL A 8 6.32 -5.29 -2.28
N ASP A 9 7.41 -5.08 -1.53
CA ASP A 9 7.94 -6.08 -0.60
C ASP A 9 7.10 -6.17 0.70
N LEU A 10 6.46 -5.05 1.07
CA LEU A 10 5.70 -4.91 2.31
C LEU A 10 4.24 -5.37 2.19
N VAL A 11 3.74 -5.40 0.96
CA VAL A 11 2.31 -5.61 0.68
C VAL A 11 2.05 -7.02 0.19
N LYS A 12 0.84 -7.52 0.44
CA LYS A 12 0.35 -8.79 -0.07
C LYS A 12 -0.31 -8.61 -1.44
N VAL A 13 -1.06 -7.53 -1.60
CA VAL A 13 -1.79 -7.21 -2.84
C VAL A 13 -1.79 -5.70 -3.04
N ILE A 14 -1.52 -5.28 -4.27
CA ILE A 14 -1.83 -3.94 -4.76
C ILE A 14 -2.83 -4.13 -5.90
N ARG A 15 -3.94 -3.40 -5.86
CA ARG A 15 -4.90 -3.37 -6.96
C ARG A 15 -5.37 -1.96 -7.23
N SER A 16 -5.56 -1.64 -8.50
CA SER A 16 -6.23 -0.41 -8.93
C SER A 16 -7.74 -0.61 -8.98
N LYS A 17 -8.50 0.44 -8.72
CA LYS A 17 -9.94 0.50 -8.97
C LYS A 17 -10.31 1.86 -9.55
N ASN A 18 -11.18 1.83 -10.55
CA ASN A 18 -11.71 3.04 -11.16
C ASN A 18 -12.65 3.72 -10.15
N ALA A 19 -12.32 4.96 -9.75
CA ALA A 19 -13.10 5.73 -8.77
C ALA A 19 -13.91 6.86 -9.42
N GLY A 20 -13.84 7.01 -10.74
CA GLY A 20 -14.61 7.98 -11.48
C GLY A 20 -13.89 8.43 -12.75
N PRO A 21 -14.56 9.25 -13.58
CA PRO A 21 -13.86 9.95 -14.64
C PRO A 21 -12.79 10.83 -14.00
N PHE A 22 -11.52 10.57 -14.33
CA PHE A 22 -10.32 11.26 -13.84
C PHE A 22 -9.78 10.85 -12.46
N GLU A 23 -10.38 9.88 -11.78
CA GLU A 23 -9.88 9.39 -10.49
C GLU A 23 -9.58 7.89 -10.52
N LEU A 24 -8.31 7.55 -10.30
CA LEU A 24 -7.86 6.17 -10.08
C LEU A 24 -7.43 6.03 -8.62
N THR A 25 -7.96 5.02 -7.94
CA THR A 25 -7.56 4.73 -6.56
C THR A 25 -6.91 3.35 -6.50
N PHE A 26 -6.10 3.16 -5.46
CA PHE A 26 -5.43 1.89 -5.21
C PHE A 26 -5.81 1.38 -3.83
N ASP A 27 -6.12 0.09 -3.76
CA ASP A 27 -6.16 -0.62 -2.50
C ASP A 27 -4.80 -1.28 -2.27
N ILE A 28 -4.19 -0.98 -1.13
CA ILE A 28 -2.93 -1.58 -0.69
C ILE A 28 -3.23 -2.45 0.52
N ILE A 29 -3.05 -3.76 0.36
CA ILE A 29 -3.34 -4.76 1.40
C ILE A 29 -2.01 -5.27 1.94
N PHE A 30 -1.76 -5.09 3.23
CA PHE A 30 -0.53 -5.52 3.90
C PHE A 30 -0.60 -6.97 4.36
N LYS A 31 0.57 -7.59 4.53
CA LYS A 31 0.70 -8.98 5.02
C LYS A 31 0.24 -9.13 6.47
N ASP A 32 0.43 -8.07 7.27
CA ASP A 32 0.12 -8.05 8.69
C ASP A 32 -0.24 -6.62 9.16
N LYS A 33 -0.89 -6.55 10.33
CA LYS A 33 -1.37 -5.30 10.92
C LYS A 33 -0.23 -4.41 11.40
N GLU A 34 0.88 -4.98 11.86
CA GLU A 34 2.02 -4.21 12.39
C GLU A 34 2.67 -3.39 11.27
N THR A 35 2.88 -4.01 10.10
CA THR A 35 3.40 -3.35 8.90
C THR A 35 2.44 -2.26 8.42
N TYR A 36 1.12 -2.51 8.43
CA TYR A 36 0.14 -1.49 8.09
C TYR A 36 0.20 -0.28 9.04
N GLU A 37 0.23 -0.49 10.36
CA GLU A 37 0.28 0.61 11.33
C GLU A 37 1.61 1.39 11.27
N LYS A 38 2.72 0.73 10.89
CA LYS A 38 4.00 1.40 10.63
C LYS A 38 3.95 2.32 9.41
N VAL A 39 3.25 1.93 8.34
CA VAL A 39 3.15 2.71 7.09
C VAL A 39 2.05 3.78 7.15
N LYS A 40 1.01 3.57 7.95
CA LYS A 40 -0.13 4.50 8.09
C LYS A 40 0.24 5.83 8.76
N LYS A 41 1.30 5.85 9.58
CA LYS A 41 1.82 7.05 10.25
C LYS A 41 2.67 7.89 9.32
#